data_AF-A0A7S4LBK3-F1
#
_entry.id   AF-A0A7S4LBK3-F1
#
_cell.length_a   1.000
_cell.length_b   1.000
_cell.length_c   1.000
_cell.angle_alpha   90.00
_cell.angle_beta   90.00
_cell.angle_gamma   90.00
#
_symmetry.space_group_name_H-M   'P 1'
#
loop_
_entity.id
_entity.type
_entity.pdbx_description
1 polymer ?
#
loop_
_entity_poly.entity_id
_entity_poly.type
_entity_poly.pdbx_seq_one_letter_code
_entity_poly.pdbx_strand_id
1 'polypeptide(L)'
;ELPQPRAGYAQCLECIKPQPHFGDEVGFGQHVITPGYVVAAVGITPPLLVASLDQSVHKNYYHSVEGKVLAYLLHPRLLRRVQPDATVHGMEAEQPEKEKSRGQTLPQFVRWLVDLLRSPLSYEWKYFFLNLCTGNIAEPPPEGVDAHTETSGTKIVAYCLARACPVPLLRQYLSRACGYEKLQQFCERKMMRYGVYFCDCGTNRLMRKMGIRFETVDLGAYYASGTTTEDEYYLKITNMFTEFTTHVYVQGLPAIGDLFLKWCCEYTERCPWRFIYFEGTDSTWNFIENRDRCIYKLFTSPLELQRKTQTTRVYYSSTREAGASKMRWLQLIDLHFPVRKEGGEDFFHG
;
A
#
# COMPACT_ATOMS: atom_id res chain seq x y z
N GLU A 1 56.67 11.27 -2.23
CA GLU A 1 55.82 12.12 -3.10
C GLU A 1 54.52 11.37 -3.36
N LEU A 2 53.41 11.84 -2.80
CA LEU A 2 52.08 11.29 -3.08
C LEU A 2 51.56 11.93 -4.37
N PRO A 3 50.92 11.17 -5.28
CA PRO A 3 50.48 11.70 -6.56
C PRO A 3 49.31 12.66 -6.33
N GLN A 4 49.41 13.87 -6.90
CA GLN A 4 48.31 14.83 -6.86
C GLN A 4 47.09 14.32 -7.65
N PRO A 5 45.86 14.60 -7.19
CA PRO A 5 44.64 14.21 -7.89
C PRO A 5 44.50 15.02 -9.19
N ARG A 6 44.29 14.30 -10.30
CA ARG A 6 44.10 14.87 -11.64
C ARG A 6 42.83 15.72 -11.69
N ALA A 7 42.96 16.92 -12.25
CA ALA A 7 41.92 17.93 -12.47
C ALA A 7 40.88 17.53 -13.56
N GLY A 8 40.36 16.30 -13.51
CA GLY A 8 39.45 15.75 -14.54
C GLY A 8 37.97 15.65 -14.15
N TYR A 9 37.58 15.99 -12.92
CA TYR A 9 36.21 15.76 -12.43
C TYR A 9 35.25 16.96 -12.61
N ALA A 10 35.74 18.11 -13.06
CA ALA A 10 34.92 19.31 -13.20
C ALA A 10 33.95 19.29 -14.41
N GLN A 11 34.19 18.44 -15.42
CA GLN A 11 33.39 18.42 -16.66
C GLN A 11 32.12 17.54 -16.60
N CYS A 12 31.89 16.79 -15.52
CA CYS A 12 30.73 15.88 -15.46
C CYS A 12 29.43 16.57 -14.98
N LEU A 13 29.48 17.85 -14.60
CA LEU A 13 28.33 18.62 -14.12
C LEU A 13 27.49 19.24 -15.25
N GLU A 14 28.04 19.41 -16.46
CA GLU A 14 27.31 20.00 -17.60
C GLU A 14 26.24 19.07 -18.19
N CYS A 15 26.25 17.78 -17.84
CA CYS A 15 25.19 16.83 -18.21
C CYS A 15 23.95 16.91 -17.30
N ILE A 16 23.96 17.78 -16.29
CA ILE A 16 22.76 18.12 -15.53
C ILE A 16 21.90 18.98 -16.45
N LYS A 17 21.00 18.36 -17.21
CA LYS A 17 19.81 19.10 -17.64
C LYS A 17 18.98 19.32 -16.37
N PRO A 18 18.89 20.55 -15.83
CA PRO A 18 18.02 20.80 -14.71
C PRO A 18 16.61 20.41 -15.14
N GLN A 19 16.00 19.45 -14.44
CA GLN A 19 14.56 19.31 -14.50
C GLN A 19 13.98 20.57 -13.84
N PRO A 20 13.05 21.31 -14.48
CA PRO A 20 12.86 22.73 -14.15
C PRO A 20 12.20 23.09 -12.80
N HIS A 21 11.99 22.17 -11.85
CA HIS A 21 10.73 22.27 -11.08
C HIS A 21 10.77 22.48 -9.57
N PHE A 22 11.89 22.34 -8.85
CA PHE A 22 12.07 23.02 -7.55
C PHE A 22 13.03 24.18 -7.83
N GLY A 23 12.53 25.41 -7.93
CA GLY A 23 13.31 26.57 -8.40
C GLY A 23 14.73 26.56 -7.84
N ASP A 24 15.74 26.41 -8.69
CA ASP A 24 17.18 26.33 -8.41
C ASP A 24 17.67 25.42 -7.23
N GLU A 25 16.80 24.71 -6.51
CA GLU A 25 17.15 23.97 -5.30
C GLU A 25 17.47 22.49 -5.63
N VAL A 26 18.75 22.22 -5.89
CA VAL A 26 19.28 20.86 -6.03
C VAL A 26 19.00 20.02 -4.77
N GLY A 27 18.57 18.76 -4.95
CA GLY A 27 18.46 17.78 -3.86
C GLY A 27 17.06 17.53 -3.30
N PHE A 28 15.99 18.06 -3.90
CA PHE A 28 14.61 17.71 -3.50
C PHE A 28 14.11 16.43 -4.18
N GLY A 29 14.86 15.33 -4.01
CA GLY A 29 14.49 14.02 -4.56
C GLY A 29 14.97 13.75 -5.98
N GLN A 30 16.01 14.44 -6.43
CA GLN A 30 16.60 14.24 -7.75
C GLN A 30 17.14 12.80 -7.89
N HIS A 31 16.83 12.15 -9.01
CA HIS A 31 17.28 10.79 -9.30
C HIS A 31 18.77 10.78 -9.67
N VAL A 32 19.46 9.76 -9.19
CA VAL A 32 20.84 9.46 -9.57
C VAL A 32 20.86 8.23 -10.47
N ILE A 33 21.24 8.39 -11.73
CA ILE A 33 21.15 7.34 -12.76
C ILE A 33 22.49 6.69 -13.09
N THR A 34 23.61 7.30 -12.68
CA THR A 34 24.96 6.79 -12.87
C THR A 34 25.80 6.92 -11.59
N PRO A 35 26.70 5.96 -11.29
CA PRO A 35 27.53 6.00 -10.09
C PRO A 35 28.43 7.25 -9.99
N GLY A 36 28.93 7.77 -11.12
CA GLY A 36 29.78 8.97 -11.14
C GLY A 36 29.09 10.24 -10.61
N TYR A 37 27.77 10.30 -10.68
CA TYR A 37 26.96 11.42 -10.19
C TYR A 37 26.88 11.46 -8.66
N VAL A 38 26.95 10.29 -8.01
CA VAL A 38 26.98 10.19 -6.54
C VAL A 38 28.23 10.89 -5.99
N VAL A 39 29.37 10.75 -6.66
CA VAL A 39 30.64 11.33 -6.23
C VAL A 39 30.64 12.85 -6.36
N ALA A 40 30.00 13.39 -7.40
CA ALA A 40 29.87 14.84 -7.60
C ALA A 40 28.94 15.49 -6.56
N ALA A 41 27.87 14.79 -6.14
CA ALA A 41 26.92 15.30 -5.16
C ALA A 41 27.51 15.49 -3.74
N VAL A 42 28.59 14.77 -3.40
CA VAL A 42 29.30 14.91 -2.11
C VAL A 42 29.97 16.28 -1.99
N GLY A 43 30.27 16.95 -3.10
CA GLY A 43 30.87 18.29 -3.13
C GLY A 43 29.87 19.45 -3.08
N ILE A 44 28.56 19.17 -3.09
CA ILE A 44 27.51 20.21 -3.10
C ILE A 44 27.31 20.72 -1.67
N THR A 45 27.21 22.05 -1.52
CA THR A 45 26.89 22.71 -0.26
C THR A 45 25.45 23.25 -0.27
N PRO A 46 24.59 22.86 0.69
CA PRO A 46 24.85 21.93 1.80
C PRO A 46 24.98 20.47 1.33
N PRO A 47 25.71 19.61 2.08
CA PRO A 47 25.91 18.21 1.69
C PRO A 47 24.57 17.50 1.56
N LEU A 48 24.33 16.93 0.39
CA LEU A 48 23.11 16.18 0.10
C LEU A 48 23.22 14.76 0.67
N LEU A 49 22.14 14.28 1.29
CA LEU A 49 22.05 12.89 1.70
C LEU A 49 21.75 12.03 0.47
N VAL A 50 22.55 11.00 0.23
CA VAL A 50 22.31 10.03 -0.85
C VAL A 50 21.55 8.83 -0.29
N ALA A 51 20.29 8.70 -0.70
CA ALA A 51 19.45 7.55 -0.35
C ALA A 51 19.54 6.50 -1.46
N SER A 52 20.46 5.55 -1.29
CA SER A 52 20.68 4.45 -2.23
C SER A 52 19.46 3.53 -2.32
N LEU A 53 19.10 3.15 -3.55
CA LEU A 53 18.12 2.11 -3.80
C LEU A 53 18.80 0.75 -3.74
N ASP A 54 18.31 -0.11 -2.87
CA ASP A 54 18.72 -1.51 -2.86
C ASP A 54 18.25 -2.19 -4.16
N GLN A 55 19.20 -2.48 -5.05
CA GLN A 55 18.92 -3.06 -6.35
C GLN A 55 18.50 -4.54 -6.30
N SER A 56 18.80 -5.23 -5.20
CA SER A 56 18.34 -6.62 -4.99
C SER A 56 16.85 -6.65 -4.64
N VAL A 57 16.38 -5.61 -3.96
CA VAL A 57 15.00 -5.47 -3.50
C VAL A 57 14.13 -4.76 -4.53
N HIS A 58 14.65 -3.71 -5.17
CA HIS A 58 13.90 -2.92 -6.14
C HIS A 58 14.29 -3.37 -7.55
N LYS A 59 13.37 -4.09 -8.22
CA LYS A 59 13.40 -4.25 -9.68
C LYS A 59 13.08 -2.89 -10.30
N ASN A 60 14.03 -1.96 -10.22
CA ASN A 60 13.91 -0.66 -10.84
C ASN A 60 13.86 -0.88 -12.35
N TYR A 61 12.78 -0.40 -12.97
CA TYR A 61 12.66 -0.42 -14.42
C TYR A 61 13.82 0.39 -15.01
N TYR A 62 14.52 -0.25 -15.96
CA TYR A 62 15.47 0.46 -16.80
C TYR A 62 14.66 1.27 -17.82
N HIS A 63 14.72 2.59 -17.73
CA HIS A 63 14.17 3.44 -18.76
C HIS A 63 15.22 3.61 -19.86
N SER A 64 14.87 3.36 -21.11
CA SER A 64 15.85 3.42 -22.21
C SER A 64 16.48 4.81 -22.38
N VAL A 65 15.74 5.86 -22.03
CA VAL A 65 16.19 7.25 -22.15
C VAL A 65 16.83 7.78 -20.86
N GLU A 66 16.32 7.36 -19.69
CA GLU A 66 16.73 7.93 -18.39
C GLU A 66 17.68 7.00 -17.61
N GLY A 67 17.88 5.77 -18.07
CA GLY A 67 18.68 4.76 -17.39
C GLY A 67 17.96 4.15 -16.17
N LYS A 68 18.76 3.55 -15.28
CA LYS A 68 18.28 2.93 -14.04
C LYS A 68 18.52 3.89 -12.88
N VAL A 69 17.47 4.23 -12.13
CA VAL A 69 17.62 4.99 -10.89
C VAL A 69 18.37 4.14 -9.86
N LEU A 70 19.48 4.68 -9.34
CA LEU A 70 20.38 4.07 -8.38
C LEU A 70 20.20 4.62 -6.97
N ALA A 71 19.90 5.92 -6.86
CA ALA A 71 19.72 6.61 -5.59
C ALA A 71 18.88 7.87 -5.77
N TYR A 72 18.48 8.48 -4.65
CA TYR A 72 17.88 9.81 -4.59
C TYR A 72 18.77 10.75 -3.80
N LEU A 73 18.92 11.98 -4.27
CA LEU A 73 19.52 13.07 -3.50
C LEU A 73 18.44 13.72 -2.64
N LEU A 74 18.71 13.82 -1.34
CA LEU A 74 17.80 14.40 -0.35
C LEU A 74 18.47 15.59 0.33
N HIS A 75 17.82 16.75 0.21
CA HIS A 75 18.27 17.99 0.80
C HIS A 75 18.09 17.95 2.32
N PRO A 76 19.08 18.39 3.13
CA PRO A 76 19.01 18.33 4.59
C PRO A 76 17.77 19.00 5.19
N ARG A 77 17.21 20.03 4.52
CA ARG A 77 15.97 20.69 4.94
C ARG A 77 14.78 19.73 5.07
N LEU A 78 14.73 18.66 4.28
CA LEU A 78 13.68 17.65 4.38
C LEU A 78 13.74 16.90 5.72
N LEU A 79 14.92 16.84 6.33
CA LEU A 79 15.16 16.10 7.57
C LEU A 79 14.95 16.94 8.83
N ARG A 80 14.64 18.24 8.71
CA ARG A 80 14.44 19.17 9.84
C ARG A 80 13.44 18.68 10.87
N ARG A 81 12.38 17.98 10.43
CA ARG A 81 11.33 17.45 11.33
C ARG A 81 11.77 16.21 12.13
N VAL A 82 12.91 15.62 11.78
CA VAL A 82 13.43 14.37 12.38
C VAL A 82 14.76 14.59 13.07
N GLN A 83 15.54 15.58 12.64
CA GLN A 83 16.75 16.00 13.31
C GLN A 83 16.39 16.94 14.49
N PRO A 84 16.86 16.67 15.70
CA PRO A 84 16.76 17.64 16.78
C PRO A 84 17.55 18.88 16.39
N ASP A 85 16.99 20.07 16.63
CA ASP A 85 17.73 21.33 16.49
C ASP A 85 18.98 21.25 17.39
N ALA A 86 20.15 21.09 16.77
CA ALA A 86 21.43 21.04 17.45
C ALA A 86 21.74 22.34 18.24
N THR A 87 20.90 23.36 18.09
CA THR A 87 20.98 24.67 18.73
C THR A 87 20.29 24.78 20.09
N VAL A 88 19.54 23.76 20.56
CA VAL A 88 19.00 23.75 21.93
C VAL A 88 19.99 23.03 22.88
N HIS A 89 21.25 23.45 22.84
CA HIS A 89 22.24 23.08 23.85
C HIS A 89 22.09 24.02 25.04
N GLY A 90 21.20 23.64 25.96
CA GLY A 90 21.10 24.34 27.23
C GLY A 90 19.78 24.11 27.93
N MET A 91 19.46 22.85 28.27
CA MET A 91 18.92 22.47 29.58
C MET A 91 18.47 21.01 29.57
N GLU A 92 19.00 20.30 30.56
CA GLU A 92 18.55 19.03 31.11
C GLU A 92 18.79 17.76 30.28
N ALA A 93 19.59 16.86 30.86
CA ALA A 93 19.91 15.54 30.38
C ALA A 93 18.62 14.70 30.24
N GLU A 94 18.05 14.67 29.04
CA GLU A 94 16.95 13.76 28.74
C GLU A 94 17.42 12.30 28.80
N GLN A 95 16.55 11.46 29.36
CA GLN A 95 16.79 10.04 29.67
C GLN A 95 17.25 9.22 28.44
N PRO A 96 18.18 8.25 28.63
CA PRO A 96 18.80 7.47 27.54
C PRO A 96 17.83 6.61 26.71
N GLU A 97 16.61 6.33 27.20
CA GLU A 97 15.60 5.60 26.44
C GLU A 97 14.97 6.41 25.31
N LYS A 98 14.90 7.75 25.43
CA LYS A 98 14.44 8.63 24.34
C LYS A 98 15.45 8.69 23.20
N GLU A 99 16.75 8.55 23.46
CA GLU A 99 17.77 8.52 22.40
C GLU A 99 17.72 7.25 21.56
N LYS A 100 17.46 6.08 22.16
CA LYS A 100 17.35 4.80 21.42
C LYS A 100 16.18 4.79 20.43
N SER A 101 15.04 5.37 20.79
CA SER A 101 13.89 5.48 19.88
C SER A 101 14.11 6.51 18.76
N ARG A 102 14.85 7.59 19.05
CA ARG A 102 15.23 8.62 18.06
C ARG A 102 16.12 8.07 16.94
N GLY A 103 17.12 7.26 17.29
CA GLY A 103 18.04 6.67 16.31
C GLY A 103 17.38 5.80 15.22
N GLN A 104 16.22 5.19 15.53
CA GLN A 104 15.47 4.37 14.56
C GLN A 104 14.58 5.18 13.61
N THR A 105 14.28 6.44 13.95
CA THR A 105 13.29 7.24 13.22
C THR A 105 13.86 7.79 11.90
N LEU A 106 15.13 8.19 11.86
CA LEU A 106 15.75 8.77 10.66
C LEU A 106 15.85 7.76 9.50
N PRO A 107 16.36 6.53 9.67
CA PRO A 107 16.38 5.55 8.57
C PRO A 107 14.98 5.24 8.03
N GLN A 108 13.98 5.14 8.92
CA GLN A 108 12.59 4.93 8.53
C GLN A 108 12.04 6.12 7.72
N PHE A 109 12.37 7.35 8.13
CA PHE A 109 11.93 8.55 7.44
C PHE A 109 12.59 8.70 6.06
N VAL A 110 13.88 8.39 5.94
CA VAL A 110 14.57 8.35 4.65
C VAL A 110 13.94 7.28 3.75
N ARG A 111 13.67 6.07 4.26
CA ARG A 111 12.98 5.03 3.48
C ARG A 111 11.60 5.49 3.01
N TRP A 112 10.84 6.16 3.88
CA TRP A 112 9.55 6.73 3.53
C TRP A 112 9.64 7.83 2.46
N LEU A 113 10.65 8.72 2.51
CA LEU A 113 10.90 9.70 1.46
C LEU A 113 11.21 9.01 0.12
N VAL A 114 11.99 7.94 0.13
CA VAL A 114 12.26 7.14 -1.08
C VAL A 114 10.99 6.46 -1.59
N ASP A 115 10.13 5.95 -0.70
CA ASP A 115 8.80 5.42 -1.06
C ASP A 115 7.94 6.52 -1.73
N LEU A 116 7.93 7.73 -1.19
CA LEU A 116 7.22 8.89 -1.74
C LEU A 116 7.75 9.26 -3.14
N LEU A 117 9.07 9.35 -3.31
CA LEU A 117 9.68 9.77 -4.57
C LEU A 117 9.48 8.75 -5.68
N ARG A 118 9.57 7.45 -5.36
CA ARG A 118 9.34 6.37 -6.32
C ARG A 118 7.86 6.16 -6.64
N SER A 119 6.96 6.73 -5.85
CA SER A 119 5.53 6.54 -6.01
C SER A 119 5.04 7.09 -7.36
N PRO A 120 3.90 6.56 -7.86
CA PRO A 120 3.25 7.07 -9.07
C PRO A 120 2.59 8.46 -8.89
N LEU A 121 2.79 9.12 -7.74
CA LEU A 121 2.20 10.43 -7.52
C LEU A 121 2.73 11.45 -8.54
N SER A 122 1.85 12.36 -8.94
CA SER A 122 2.22 13.49 -9.77
C SER A 122 3.23 14.38 -9.05
N TYR A 123 3.85 15.27 -9.81
CA TYR A 123 4.82 16.21 -9.28
C TYR A 123 4.23 17.08 -8.17
N GLU A 124 3.01 17.59 -8.34
CA GLU A 124 2.32 18.45 -7.39
C GLU A 124 2.10 17.76 -6.05
N TRP A 125 1.73 16.47 -6.08
CA TRP A 125 1.58 15.67 -4.86
C TRP A 125 2.92 15.42 -4.18
N LYS A 126 3.97 15.07 -4.93
CA LYS A 126 5.31 14.90 -4.34
C LYS A 126 5.81 16.21 -3.73
N TYR A 127 5.63 17.32 -4.44
CA TYR A 127 5.97 18.66 -3.98
C TYR A 127 5.25 19.00 -2.68
N PHE A 128 3.93 18.80 -2.62
CA PHE A 128 3.13 19.01 -1.41
C PHE A 128 3.68 18.23 -0.20
N PHE A 129 3.96 16.93 -0.35
CA PHE A 129 4.52 16.13 0.73
C PHE A 129 5.91 16.62 1.17
N LEU A 130 6.80 16.92 0.21
CA LEU A 130 8.15 17.38 0.49
C LEU A 130 8.16 18.77 1.16
N ASN A 131 7.29 19.68 0.72
CA ASN A 131 7.15 21.02 1.29
C ASN A 131 6.68 20.96 2.75
N LEU A 132 5.77 20.03 3.09
CA LEU A 132 5.40 19.79 4.48
C LEU A 132 6.56 19.29 5.34
N CYS A 133 7.46 18.49 4.77
CA CYS A 133 8.67 18.04 5.47
C CYS A 133 9.63 19.19 5.81
N THR A 134 9.67 20.27 5.01
CA THR A 134 10.56 21.42 5.27
C THR A 134 10.04 22.35 6.35
N GLY A 135 8.76 22.23 6.72
CA GLY A 135 8.11 23.06 7.73
C GLY A 135 6.98 23.94 7.19
N ASN A 136 6.80 24.02 5.87
CA ASN A 136 5.79 24.85 5.23
C ASN A 136 4.43 24.14 5.24
N ILE A 137 3.49 24.62 6.05
CA ILE A 137 2.13 24.03 6.21
C ILE A 137 1.07 24.82 5.41
N ALA A 138 1.48 25.88 4.71
CA ALA A 138 0.53 26.83 4.13
C ALA A 138 -0.23 26.33 2.89
N GLU A 139 0.31 25.33 2.18
CA GLU A 139 -0.27 24.89 0.92
C GLU A 139 -1.33 23.79 1.12
N PRO A 140 -2.51 23.92 0.49
CA PRO A 140 -3.49 22.84 0.47
C PRO A 140 -3.00 21.66 -0.38
N PRO A 141 -3.53 20.44 -0.16
CA PRO A 141 -3.26 19.32 -1.05
C PRO A 141 -3.74 19.66 -2.48
N PRO A 142 -3.03 19.20 -3.54
CA PRO A 142 -3.37 19.52 -4.93
C PRO A 142 -4.82 19.20 -5.31
N GLU A 143 -5.42 20.06 -6.13
CA GLU A 143 -6.79 19.92 -6.65
C GLU A 143 -6.91 18.69 -7.57
N GLY A 144 -7.38 17.60 -6.97
CA GLY A 144 -7.89 16.39 -7.63
C GLY A 144 -8.84 15.64 -6.69
N VAL A 145 -9.31 16.34 -5.65
CA VAL A 145 -10.19 15.84 -4.59
C VAL A 145 -11.62 16.30 -4.87
N ASP A 146 -12.10 16.09 -6.10
CA ASP A 146 -13.53 16.16 -6.33
C ASP A 146 -14.22 15.10 -5.47
N ALA A 147 -15.19 15.54 -4.69
CA ALA A 147 -15.85 14.76 -3.64
C ALA A 147 -16.82 13.69 -4.16
N HIS A 148 -17.01 13.58 -5.48
CA HIS A 148 -18.18 12.89 -6.04
C HIS A 148 -17.91 11.85 -7.14
N THR A 149 -16.67 11.66 -7.57
CA THR A 149 -16.35 10.76 -8.70
C THR A 149 -15.14 9.92 -8.34
N GLU A 150 -15.38 8.63 -8.07
CA GLU A 150 -14.43 7.52 -7.89
C GLU A 150 -13.15 7.79 -7.07
N THR A 151 -12.81 6.87 -6.15
CA THR A 151 -11.54 7.00 -5.42
C THR A 151 -10.39 6.74 -6.41
N SER A 152 -9.79 7.81 -6.96
CA SER A 152 -8.66 7.70 -7.87
C SER A 152 -7.50 6.94 -7.20
N GLY A 153 -6.75 6.17 -7.99
CA GLY A 153 -5.55 5.46 -7.51
C GLY A 153 -4.55 6.43 -6.88
N THR A 154 -4.43 7.64 -7.40
CA THR A 154 -3.61 8.73 -6.82
C THR A 154 -3.99 9.03 -5.38
N LYS A 155 -5.29 9.12 -5.06
CA LYS A 155 -5.78 9.39 -3.69
C LYS A 155 -5.41 8.25 -2.74
N ILE A 156 -5.57 7.00 -3.20
CA ILE A 156 -5.18 5.81 -2.42
C ILE A 156 -3.67 5.83 -2.15
N VAL A 157 -2.85 6.08 -3.17
CA VAL A 157 -1.39 6.14 -3.04
C VAL A 157 -0.99 7.24 -2.04
N ALA A 158 -1.53 8.45 -2.19
CA ALA A 158 -1.27 9.56 -1.27
C ALA A 158 -1.69 9.22 0.16
N TYR A 159 -2.89 8.65 0.35
CA TYR A 159 -3.37 8.20 1.66
C TYR A 159 -2.44 7.14 2.29
N CYS A 160 -2.01 6.13 1.52
CA CYS A 160 -1.10 5.09 2.01
C CYS A 160 0.25 5.67 2.44
N LEU A 161 0.82 6.57 1.64
CA LEU A 161 2.07 7.25 1.98
C LEU A 161 1.91 8.15 3.21
N ALA A 162 0.82 8.91 3.29
CA ALA A 162 0.49 9.73 4.45
C ALA A 162 0.45 8.90 5.75
N ARG A 163 -0.23 7.75 5.71
CA ARG A 163 -0.36 6.80 6.83
C ARG A 163 0.96 6.12 7.20
N ALA A 164 1.81 5.85 6.22
CA ALA A 164 3.11 5.22 6.40
C ALA A 164 4.20 6.20 6.92
N CYS A 165 3.93 7.50 6.99
CA CYS A 165 4.90 8.49 7.44
C CYS A 165 5.37 8.19 8.88
N PRO A 166 6.67 7.98 9.14
CA PRO A 166 7.14 7.55 10.45
C PRO A 166 7.06 8.66 11.50
N VAL A 167 6.97 9.93 11.09
CA VAL A 167 6.83 11.09 11.98
C VAL A 167 5.36 11.28 12.38
N PRO A 168 4.97 11.08 13.67
CA PRO A 168 3.56 11.05 14.06
C PRO A 168 2.78 12.32 13.75
N LEU A 169 3.37 13.50 14.00
CA LEU A 169 2.73 14.79 13.71
C LEU A 169 2.48 14.95 12.22
N LEU A 170 3.50 14.71 11.39
CA LEU A 170 3.39 14.82 9.93
C LEU A 170 2.39 13.79 9.37
N ARG A 171 2.41 12.55 9.88
CA ARG A 171 1.42 11.51 9.56
C ARG A 171 -0.01 11.98 9.82
N GLN A 172 -0.27 12.60 10.96
CA GLN A 172 -1.59 13.10 11.32
C GLN A 172 -2.06 14.19 10.35
N TYR A 173 -1.19 15.17 10.06
CA TYR A 173 -1.48 16.24 9.10
C TYR A 173 -1.74 15.69 7.69
N LEU A 174 -0.81 14.88 7.17
CA LEU A 174 -0.93 14.27 5.84
C LEU A 174 -2.17 13.38 5.73
N SER A 175 -2.48 12.58 6.76
CA SER A 175 -3.65 11.70 6.74
C SER A 175 -4.95 12.49 6.69
N ARG A 176 -5.02 13.62 7.42
CA ARG A 176 -6.16 14.54 7.38
C ARG A 176 -6.29 15.21 6.00
N ALA A 177 -5.18 15.68 5.44
CA ALA A 177 -5.16 16.31 4.12
C ALA A 177 -5.55 15.36 2.99
N CYS A 178 -5.14 14.08 3.06
CA CYS A 178 -5.51 13.07 2.07
C CYS A 178 -6.94 12.53 2.26
N GLY A 179 -7.54 12.73 3.44
CA GLY A 179 -8.99 12.79 3.64
C GLY A 179 -9.82 11.57 3.24
N TYR A 180 -9.48 10.36 3.71
CA TYR A 180 -10.31 9.17 3.38
C TYR A 180 -10.32 8.07 4.46
N GLU A 181 -11.00 8.34 5.58
CA GLU A 181 -11.21 7.33 6.65
C GLU A 181 -11.95 6.08 6.14
N LYS A 182 -12.84 6.24 5.17
CA LYS A 182 -13.61 5.14 4.56
C LYS A 182 -12.75 4.10 3.83
N LEU A 183 -11.54 4.44 3.40
CA LEU A 183 -10.62 3.49 2.77
C LEU A 183 -9.85 2.64 3.78
N GLN A 184 -9.86 3.03 5.06
CA GLN A 184 -8.97 2.44 6.05
C GLN A 184 -9.08 0.91 6.10
N GLN A 185 -10.29 0.35 5.99
CA GLN A 185 -10.49 -1.11 6.03
C GLN A 185 -9.87 -1.85 4.83
N PHE A 186 -9.71 -1.19 3.68
CA PHE A 186 -9.17 -1.77 2.44
C PHE A 186 -7.70 -1.41 2.19
N CYS A 187 -7.19 -0.41 2.90
CA CYS A 187 -5.82 0.07 2.77
C CYS A 187 -5.00 -0.13 4.05
N GLU A 188 -5.53 -0.92 4.99
CA GLU A 188 -4.81 -1.32 6.19
C GLU A 188 -3.62 -2.21 5.83
N ARG A 189 -2.55 -2.09 6.62
CA ARG A 189 -1.35 -2.90 6.45
C ARG A 189 -1.03 -3.62 7.73
N LYS A 190 -0.80 -4.92 7.65
CA LYS A 190 -0.35 -5.73 8.78
C LYS A 190 1.05 -5.26 9.19
N MET A 191 1.21 -4.95 10.48
CA MET A 191 2.45 -4.37 11.03
C MET A 191 2.93 -3.12 10.26
N MET A 192 1.99 -2.34 9.69
CA MET A 192 2.27 -1.18 8.82
C MET A 192 3.09 -1.49 7.55
N ARG A 193 3.28 -2.77 7.19
CA ARG A 193 4.20 -3.21 6.13
C ARG A 193 3.50 -3.97 5.02
N TYR A 194 2.71 -4.98 5.35
CA TYR A 194 2.20 -5.93 4.37
C TYR A 194 0.73 -5.67 4.02
N GLY A 195 0.40 -5.74 2.72
CA GLY A 195 -0.92 -5.44 2.17
C GLY A 195 -1.60 -6.66 1.55
N VAL A 196 -1.39 -7.84 2.11
CA VAL A 196 -1.98 -9.09 1.62
C VAL A 196 -3.22 -9.42 2.43
N TYR A 197 -4.35 -9.57 1.76
CA TYR A 197 -5.65 -9.85 2.34
C TYR A 197 -6.13 -11.24 1.95
N PHE A 198 -6.68 -11.97 2.92
CA PHE A 198 -7.60 -13.07 2.67
C PHE A 198 -9.01 -12.55 2.94
N CYS A 199 -9.96 -12.89 2.06
CA CYS A 199 -11.30 -12.33 2.14
C CYS A 199 -12.39 -13.29 1.67
N ASP A 200 -13.59 -13.07 2.16
CA ASP A 200 -14.79 -13.81 1.77
C ASP A 200 -15.28 -13.39 0.38
N CYS A 201 -16.09 -14.28 -0.19
CA CYS A 201 -16.80 -14.00 -1.42
C CYS A 201 -17.65 -12.71 -1.31
N GLY A 202 -17.56 -11.85 -2.33
CA GLY A 202 -18.32 -10.59 -2.39
C GLY A 202 -17.64 -9.38 -1.74
N THR A 203 -16.41 -9.52 -1.24
CA THR A 203 -15.57 -8.37 -0.85
C THR A 203 -15.35 -7.43 -2.02
N ASN A 204 -15.19 -7.96 -3.24
CA ASN A 204 -15.10 -7.18 -4.48
C ASN A 204 -16.30 -6.22 -4.69
N ARG A 205 -17.53 -6.68 -4.40
CA ARG A 205 -18.76 -5.88 -4.51
C ARG A 205 -18.76 -4.74 -3.49
N LEU A 206 -18.27 -5.01 -2.28
CA LEU A 206 -18.10 -3.97 -1.27
C LEU A 206 -17.07 -2.92 -1.71
N MET A 207 -15.92 -3.34 -2.24
CA MET A 207 -14.89 -2.44 -2.77
C MET A 207 -15.44 -1.55 -3.91
N ARG A 208 -16.18 -2.14 -4.86
CA ARG A 208 -16.85 -1.39 -5.94
C ARG A 208 -17.86 -0.37 -5.40
N LYS A 209 -18.67 -0.77 -4.42
CA LYS A 209 -19.63 0.15 -3.76
C LYS A 209 -18.95 1.35 -3.10
N MET A 210 -17.71 1.17 -2.64
CA MET A 210 -16.89 2.22 -2.05
C MET A 210 -16.09 3.02 -3.09
N GLY A 211 -16.27 2.73 -4.39
CA GLY A 211 -15.58 3.40 -5.48
C GLY A 211 -14.09 3.07 -5.55
N ILE A 212 -13.66 1.91 -5.01
CA ILE A 212 -12.28 1.44 -5.12
C ILE A 212 -12.12 0.68 -6.43
N ARG A 213 -11.19 1.14 -7.26
CA ARG A 213 -10.80 0.45 -8.49
C ARG A 213 -9.78 -0.64 -8.18
N PHE A 214 -9.97 -1.81 -8.78
CA PHE A 214 -9.07 -2.95 -8.67
C PHE A 214 -9.11 -3.77 -9.95
N GLU A 215 -8.01 -4.45 -10.24
CA GLU A 215 -7.95 -5.45 -11.31
C GLU A 215 -8.30 -6.82 -10.76
N THR A 216 -8.94 -7.66 -11.58
CA THR A 216 -9.28 -9.04 -11.20
C THR A 216 -8.44 -10.03 -11.98
N VAL A 217 -7.86 -11.00 -11.27
CA VAL A 217 -7.14 -12.14 -11.83
C VAL A 217 -7.88 -13.40 -11.45
N ASP A 218 -8.43 -14.11 -12.43
CA ASP A 218 -8.98 -15.44 -12.22
C ASP A 218 -7.92 -16.50 -12.54
N LEU A 219 -7.54 -17.27 -11.52
CA LEU A 219 -6.57 -18.35 -11.60
C LEU A 219 -7.22 -19.74 -11.66
N GLY A 220 -8.55 -19.84 -11.65
CA GLY A 220 -9.29 -21.11 -11.53
C GLY A 220 -8.97 -22.12 -12.61
N ALA A 221 -8.98 -21.69 -13.88
CA ALA A 221 -8.66 -22.57 -15.00
C ALA A 221 -7.21 -23.07 -14.95
N TYR A 222 -6.28 -22.18 -14.58
CA TYR A 222 -4.85 -22.52 -14.49
C TYR A 222 -4.59 -23.48 -13.32
N TYR A 223 -5.21 -23.22 -12.17
CA TYR A 223 -5.11 -24.08 -11.01
C TYR A 223 -5.67 -25.48 -11.30
N ALA A 224 -6.85 -25.56 -11.92
CA ALA A 224 -7.48 -26.83 -12.28
C ALA A 224 -6.66 -27.64 -13.30
N SER A 225 -5.93 -26.97 -14.20
CA SER A 225 -5.07 -27.64 -15.17
C SER A 225 -3.82 -28.27 -14.55
N GLY A 226 -3.33 -27.72 -13.43
CA GLY A 226 -2.08 -28.15 -12.78
C GLY A 226 -0.81 -27.90 -13.60
N THR A 227 -0.88 -27.22 -14.75
CA THR A 227 0.27 -27.00 -15.64
C THR A 227 1.02 -25.69 -15.34
N THR A 228 0.41 -24.78 -14.59
CA THR A 228 0.94 -23.44 -14.32
C THR A 228 1.64 -23.42 -12.96
N THR A 229 2.85 -22.88 -12.90
CA THR A 229 3.64 -22.81 -11.66
C THR A 229 3.23 -21.61 -10.80
N GLU A 230 3.59 -21.62 -9.51
CA GLU A 230 3.27 -20.50 -8.61
C GLU A 230 3.99 -19.19 -8.98
N ASP A 231 5.19 -19.30 -9.54
CA ASP A 231 5.96 -18.20 -10.12
C ASP A 231 5.21 -17.54 -11.28
N GLU A 232 4.51 -18.31 -12.12
CA GLU A 232 3.64 -17.76 -13.17
C GLU A 232 2.40 -17.08 -12.59
N TYR A 233 1.80 -17.61 -11.52
CA TYR A 233 0.71 -16.93 -10.81
C TYR A 233 1.17 -15.59 -10.23
N TYR A 234 2.34 -15.57 -9.61
CA TYR A 234 2.94 -14.34 -9.08
C TYR A 234 3.19 -13.31 -10.18
N LEU A 235 3.72 -13.71 -11.33
CA LEU A 235 3.90 -12.82 -12.47
C LEU A 235 2.57 -12.28 -13.00
N LYS A 236 1.54 -13.13 -13.14
CA LYS A 236 0.20 -12.68 -13.57
C LYS A 236 -0.38 -11.63 -12.62
N ILE A 237 -0.32 -11.86 -11.31
CA ILE A 237 -0.80 -10.90 -10.30
C ILE A 237 -0.01 -9.59 -10.38
N THR A 238 1.32 -9.68 -10.44
CA THR A 238 2.18 -8.49 -10.44
C THR A 238 2.15 -7.69 -11.74
N ASN A 239 1.75 -8.31 -12.85
CA ASN A 239 1.57 -7.65 -14.14
C ASN A 239 0.24 -6.87 -14.26
N MET A 240 -0.77 -7.15 -13.44
CA MET A 240 -2.02 -6.36 -13.40
C MET A 240 -1.84 -4.93 -12.88
N PHE A 241 -0.64 -4.64 -12.42
CA PHE A 241 -0.37 -3.63 -11.43
C PHE A 241 0.25 -2.44 -12.17
N THR A 242 -0.61 -1.66 -12.84
CA THR A 242 -0.24 -0.42 -13.54
C THR A 242 0.17 0.70 -12.58
N GLU A 243 0.59 1.85 -13.11
CA GLU A 243 1.01 3.01 -12.31
C GLU A 243 0.01 3.35 -11.17
N PHE A 244 -1.29 3.39 -11.47
CA PHE A 244 -2.34 3.75 -10.49
C PHE A 244 -3.22 2.59 -10.03
N THR A 245 -2.98 1.37 -10.51
CA THR A 245 -3.64 0.18 -9.95
C THR A 245 -3.04 -0.11 -8.58
N THR A 246 -3.84 0.08 -7.53
CA THR A 246 -3.42 -0.14 -6.13
C THR A 246 -3.90 -1.47 -5.57
N HIS A 247 -4.96 -2.03 -6.12
CA HIS A 247 -5.59 -3.25 -5.62
C HIS A 247 -5.68 -4.29 -6.75
N VAL A 248 -5.27 -5.53 -6.45
CA VAL A 248 -5.49 -6.70 -7.32
C VAL A 248 -6.29 -7.73 -6.53
N TYR A 249 -7.35 -8.23 -7.15
CA TYR A 249 -8.30 -9.19 -6.58
C TYR A 249 -8.14 -10.53 -7.29
N VAL A 250 -7.74 -11.56 -6.54
CA VAL A 250 -7.39 -12.88 -7.04
C VAL A 250 -8.53 -13.85 -6.71
N GLN A 251 -9.02 -14.55 -7.74
CA GLN A 251 -10.10 -15.53 -7.66
C GLN A 251 -9.63 -16.89 -8.17
N GLY A 252 -10.36 -17.96 -7.83
CA GLY A 252 -10.12 -19.30 -8.38
C GLY A 252 -8.90 -20.02 -7.82
N LEU A 253 -8.27 -19.51 -6.76
CA LEU A 253 -7.13 -20.16 -6.11
C LEU A 253 -7.57 -20.73 -4.74
N PRO A 254 -7.84 -22.04 -4.62
CA PRO A 254 -8.40 -22.60 -3.38
C PRO A 254 -7.37 -22.71 -2.25
N ALA A 255 -6.08 -22.85 -2.56
CA ALA A 255 -5.00 -22.89 -1.58
C ALA A 255 -3.75 -22.20 -2.14
N ILE A 256 -2.90 -21.68 -1.25
CA ILE A 256 -1.67 -20.96 -1.63
C ILE A 256 -0.44 -21.57 -0.95
N GLY A 257 0.63 -21.79 -1.70
CA GLY A 257 1.92 -22.24 -1.16
C GLY A 257 2.65 -21.15 -0.37
N ASP A 258 3.50 -21.58 0.57
CA ASP A 258 4.25 -20.68 1.45
C ASP A 258 5.21 -19.75 0.71
N LEU A 259 5.89 -20.28 -0.31
CA LEU A 259 6.85 -19.51 -1.08
C LEU A 259 6.15 -18.41 -1.89
N PHE A 260 5.04 -18.76 -2.53
CA PHE A 260 4.21 -17.81 -3.26
C PHE A 260 3.61 -16.74 -2.35
N LEU A 261 3.05 -17.13 -1.20
CA LEU A 261 2.52 -16.18 -0.22
C LEU A 261 3.62 -15.23 0.28
N LYS A 262 4.83 -15.74 0.53
CA LYS A 262 5.98 -14.94 0.92
C LYS A 262 6.33 -13.90 -0.16
N TRP A 263 6.36 -14.28 -1.43
CA TRP A 263 6.62 -13.35 -2.54
C TRP A 263 5.57 -12.24 -2.61
N CYS A 264 4.29 -12.58 -2.47
CA CYS A 264 3.20 -11.59 -2.42
C CYS A 264 3.37 -10.62 -1.23
N CYS A 265 3.72 -11.13 -0.04
CA CYS A 265 3.99 -10.30 1.13
C CYS A 265 5.16 -9.34 0.87
N GLU A 266 6.31 -9.85 0.43
CA GLU A 266 7.49 -9.04 0.15
C GLU A 266 7.24 -8.01 -0.95
N TYR A 267 6.47 -8.36 -1.98
CA TYR A 267 6.07 -7.43 -3.02
C TYR A 267 5.29 -6.24 -2.46
N THR A 268 4.23 -6.51 -1.68
CA THR A 268 3.44 -5.43 -1.08
C THR A 268 4.28 -4.63 -0.08
N GLU A 269 5.21 -5.24 0.65
CA GLU A 269 6.13 -4.51 1.54
C GLU A 269 6.98 -3.46 0.81
N ARG A 270 7.43 -3.77 -0.40
CA ARG A 270 8.25 -2.87 -1.24
C ARG A 270 7.42 -1.74 -1.86
N CYS A 271 6.12 -1.96 -2.05
CA CYS A 271 5.18 -1.02 -2.64
C CYS A 271 4.02 -0.74 -1.66
N PRO A 272 4.17 0.22 -0.73
CA PRO A 272 3.22 0.42 0.37
C PRO A 272 1.81 0.86 -0.04
N TRP A 273 1.61 1.22 -1.31
CA TRP A 273 0.29 1.53 -1.91
C TRP A 273 -0.32 0.36 -2.70
N ARG A 274 0.30 -0.82 -2.71
CA ARG A 274 -0.20 -2.01 -3.40
C ARG A 274 -0.75 -3.04 -2.43
N PHE A 275 -1.87 -3.64 -2.85
CA PHE A 275 -2.66 -4.58 -2.06
C PHE A 275 -3.11 -5.76 -2.92
N ILE A 276 -2.98 -6.97 -2.38
CA ILE A 276 -3.38 -8.21 -3.04
C ILE A 276 -4.45 -8.87 -2.19
N TYR A 277 -5.59 -9.18 -2.79
CA TYR A 277 -6.73 -9.79 -2.15
C TYR A 277 -6.92 -11.20 -2.70
N PHE A 278 -6.89 -12.21 -1.84
CA PHE A 278 -7.20 -13.59 -2.17
C PHE A 278 -8.62 -13.90 -1.72
N GLU A 279 -9.52 -14.15 -2.68
CA GLU A 279 -10.92 -14.51 -2.42
C GLU A 279 -11.06 -16.01 -2.20
N GLY A 280 -11.57 -16.41 -1.03
CA GLY A 280 -11.87 -17.82 -0.74
C GLY A 280 -10.64 -18.76 -0.72
N THR A 281 -9.42 -18.22 -0.73
CA THR A 281 -8.19 -19.01 -0.62
C THR A 281 -7.93 -19.44 0.82
N ASP A 282 -7.60 -20.70 1.02
CA ASP A 282 -7.18 -21.24 2.31
C ASP A 282 -5.67 -21.03 2.53
N SER A 283 -5.32 -20.41 3.65
CA SER A 283 -3.95 -20.22 4.13
C SER A 283 -3.67 -20.94 5.46
N THR A 284 -4.60 -21.78 5.93
CA THR A 284 -4.52 -22.43 7.24
C THR A 284 -3.25 -23.25 7.40
N TRP A 285 -2.74 -23.84 6.32
CA TRP A 285 -1.56 -24.70 6.33
C TRP A 285 -0.24 -23.98 6.10
N ASN A 286 -0.26 -22.66 5.86
CA ASN A 286 0.96 -21.89 5.72
C ASN A 286 1.69 -21.71 7.05
N PHE A 287 3.00 -21.49 6.97
CA PHE A 287 3.83 -21.14 8.10
C PHE A 287 3.28 -19.93 8.84
N ILE A 288 3.32 -19.97 10.18
CA ILE A 288 2.75 -18.93 11.03
C ILE A 288 3.37 -17.56 10.73
N GLU A 289 4.67 -17.54 10.43
CA GLU A 289 5.43 -16.33 10.08
C GLU A 289 4.93 -15.67 8.79
N ASN A 290 4.38 -16.44 7.85
CA ASN A 290 3.78 -15.92 6.62
C ASN A 290 2.33 -15.46 6.88
N ARG A 291 1.55 -16.23 7.63
CA ARG A 291 0.17 -15.86 7.99
C ARG A 291 0.12 -14.58 8.82
N ASP A 292 1.10 -14.36 9.70
CA ASP A 292 1.22 -13.15 10.52
C ASP A 292 1.53 -11.88 9.71
N ARG A 293 1.84 -12.01 8.42
CA ARG A 293 1.99 -10.89 7.47
C ARG A 293 0.69 -10.56 6.73
N CYS A 294 -0.36 -11.35 6.93
CA CYS A 294 -1.61 -11.23 6.19
C CYS A 294 -2.72 -10.60 7.04
N ILE A 295 -3.76 -10.10 6.35
CA ILE A 295 -4.93 -9.45 6.93
C ILE A 295 -6.15 -10.34 6.69
N TYR A 296 -6.84 -10.70 7.77
CA TYR A 296 -8.01 -11.58 7.76
C TYR A 296 -9.30 -10.88 8.20
N LYS A 297 -9.30 -9.54 8.32
CA LYS A 297 -10.46 -8.79 8.83
C LYS A 297 -11.71 -8.91 7.94
N LEU A 298 -11.52 -9.26 6.68
CA LEU A 298 -12.58 -9.44 5.68
C LEU A 298 -12.84 -10.92 5.38
N PHE A 299 -12.28 -11.83 6.18
CA PHE A 299 -12.40 -13.27 6.03
C PHE A 299 -13.16 -13.84 7.23
N THR A 300 -14.21 -14.59 6.95
CA THR A 300 -14.92 -15.36 7.96
C THR A 300 -14.31 -16.76 7.95
N SER A 301 -13.58 -17.09 9.03
CA SER A 301 -12.99 -18.42 9.15
C SER A 301 -14.07 -19.51 9.02
N PRO A 302 -13.83 -20.63 8.33
CA PRO A 302 -14.74 -21.77 8.29
C PRO A 302 -15.14 -22.26 9.69
N LEU A 303 -14.23 -22.17 10.67
CA LEU A 303 -14.50 -22.50 12.08
C LEU A 303 -15.46 -21.51 12.74
N GLU A 304 -15.38 -20.22 12.39
CA GLU A 304 -16.35 -19.22 12.85
C GLU A 304 -17.72 -19.43 12.22
N LEU A 305 -17.78 -19.81 10.95
CA LEU A 305 -19.02 -20.23 10.30
C LEU A 305 -19.63 -21.44 11.01
N GLN A 306 -18.84 -22.47 11.33
CA GLN A 306 -19.31 -23.63 12.10
C GLN A 306 -19.83 -23.24 13.48
N ARG A 307 -19.13 -22.36 14.21
CA ARG A 307 -19.59 -21.83 15.50
C ARG A 307 -20.88 -21.02 15.37
N LYS A 308 -20.97 -20.09 14.42
CA LYS A 308 -22.20 -19.31 14.15
C LYS A 308 -23.38 -20.24 13.85
N THR A 309 -23.17 -21.25 13.02
CA THR A 309 -24.21 -22.23 12.66
C THR A 309 -24.63 -23.09 13.85
N GLN A 310 -23.70 -23.46 14.73
CA GLN A 310 -23.98 -24.16 15.99
C GLN A 310 -24.73 -23.26 16.99
N THR A 311 -24.33 -22.00 17.18
CA THR A 311 -25.01 -21.06 18.08
C THR A 311 -26.43 -20.75 17.59
N THR A 312 -26.63 -20.58 16.28
CA THR A 312 -27.97 -20.41 15.69
C THR A 312 -28.80 -21.67 15.91
N ARG A 313 -28.26 -22.88 15.74
CA ARG A 313 -28.96 -24.14 16.07
C ARG A 313 -29.35 -24.23 17.54
N VAL A 314 -28.48 -23.84 18.47
CA VAL A 314 -28.78 -23.82 19.92
C VAL A 314 -29.89 -22.82 20.25
N TYR A 315 -29.91 -21.65 19.60
CA TYR A 315 -30.98 -20.67 19.78
C TYR A 315 -32.34 -21.17 19.26
N TYR A 316 -32.36 -21.87 18.13
CA TYR A 316 -33.58 -22.48 17.59
C TYR A 316 -34.03 -23.74 18.35
N SER A 317 -33.13 -24.48 18.98
CA SER A 317 -33.51 -25.60 19.86
C SER A 317 -34.01 -25.13 21.22
N SER A 318 -33.42 -24.06 21.81
CA SER A 318 -33.91 -23.48 23.07
C SER A 318 -35.24 -22.74 22.91
N THR A 319 -35.53 -22.16 21.74
CA THR A 319 -36.85 -21.57 21.44
C THR A 319 -37.91 -22.59 21.05
N ARG A 320 -37.52 -23.80 20.61
CA ARG A 320 -38.45 -24.93 20.45
C ARG A 320 -38.90 -25.52 21.79
N GLU A 321 -38.03 -25.56 22.79
CA GLU A 321 -38.39 -26.01 24.15
C GLU A 321 -39.14 -24.94 24.96
N ALA A 322 -38.86 -23.65 24.74
CA ALA A 322 -39.63 -22.55 25.33
C ALA A 322 -40.92 -22.19 24.56
N GLY A 323 -41.14 -22.80 23.39
CA GLY A 323 -42.15 -22.39 22.39
C GLY A 323 -43.43 -23.22 22.35
N ALA A 324 -43.63 -24.19 23.24
CA ALA A 324 -44.87 -24.98 23.29
C ALA A 324 -46.07 -24.23 23.90
N SER A 325 -45.89 -23.01 24.44
CA SER A 325 -46.98 -22.24 25.08
C SER A 325 -47.18 -20.81 24.55
N LYS A 326 -46.60 -20.42 23.41
CA LYS A 326 -46.75 -19.03 22.93
C LYS A 326 -46.80 -18.82 21.41
N MET A 327 -47.29 -19.79 20.64
CA MET A 327 -47.71 -19.53 19.26
C MET A 327 -49.10 -18.88 19.23
N ARG A 328 -49.17 -17.54 19.34
CA ARG A 328 -50.36 -16.80 18.85
C ARG A 328 -50.13 -15.36 18.38
N TRP A 329 -48.89 -14.89 18.17
CA TRP A 329 -48.67 -13.46 17.88
C TRP A 329 -47.74 -13.08 16.71
N LEU A 330 -47.32 -14.01 15.85
CA LEU A 330 -46.52 -13.67 14.66
C LEU A 330 -47.10 -14.23 13.37
N GLN A 331 -48.35 -13.87 13.09
CA GLN A 331 -49.03 -14.08 11.81
C GLN A 331 -49.36 -12.75 11.10
N LEU A 332 -48.61 -11.67 11.36
CA LEU A 332 -49.02 -10.32 10.92
C LEU A 332 -47.91 -9.43 10.36
N ILE A 333 -46.90 -10.01 9.71
CA ILE A 333 -46.03 -9.24 8.80
C ILE A 333 -45.78 -10.08 7.54
N ASP A 334 -46.81 -10.13 6.69
CA ASP A 334 -46.65 -10.38 5.25
C ASP A 334 -46.16 -9.07 4.62
N LEU A 335 -44.92 -9.05 4.13
CA LEU A 335 -44.42 -8.04 3.21
C LEU A 335 -43.75 -8.72 2.02
N HIS A 336 -44.55 -8.79 0.96
CA HIS A 336 -44.23 -8.85 -0.47
C HIS A 336 -42.81 -9.23 -0.92
N PHE A 337 -42.71 -10.44 -1.50
CA PHE A 337 -41.82 -10.73 -2.63
C PHE A 337 -42.65 -11.39 -3.74
N PRO A 338 -42.70 -10.85 -4.98
CA PRO A 338 -43.26 -11.59 -6.10
C PRO A 338 -42.20 -12.54 -6.66
N VAL A 339 -42.45 -13.84 -6.49
CA VAL A 339 -41.75 -14.91 -7.21
C VAL A 339 -42.28 -14.95 -8.64
N ARG A 340 -41.39 -14.68 -9.62
CA ARG A 340 -41.64 -14.96 -11.03
C ARG A 340 -41.79 -16.49 -11.20
N LYS A 341 -42.97 -16.95 -11.63
CA LYS A 341 -43.17 -18.33 -12.06
C LYS A 341 -42.66 -18.50 -13.49
N GLU A 342 -41.80 -19.49 -13.66
CA GLU A 342 -41.51 -20.16 -14.92
C GLU A 342 -42.81 -20.77 -15.46
N GLY A 343 -43.14 -20.47 -16.72
CA GLY A 343 -44.21 -21.11 -17.47
C GLY A 343 -43.57 -22.04 -18.48
N GLY A 344 -43.83 -23.33 -18.33
CA GLY A 344 -43.41 -24.37 -19.25
C GLY A 344 -44.20 -24.35 -20.56
N GLU A 345 -43.48 -24.72 -21.61
CA GLU A 345 -43.92 -25.51 -22.77
C GLU A 345 -44.83 -26.68 -22.26
N ASP A 346 -45.90 -27.14 -22.94
CA ASP A 346 -45.94 -27.55 -24.33
C ASP A 346 -47.34 -28.00 -24.80
N PHE A 347 -47.57 -27.91 -26.12
CA PHE A 347 -48.38 -28.77 -27.03
C PHE A 347 -49.94 -28.90 -26.98
N PHE A 348 -50.62 -28.44 -28.05
CA PHE A 348 -51.05 -29.18 -29.28
C PHE A 348 -52.47 -28.81 -29.85
N HIS A 349 -52.46 -28.63 -31.18
CA HIS A 349 -53.48 -28.84 -32.23
C HIS A 349 -54.75 -27.97 -32.38
N GLY A 350 -54.93 -27.50 -33.62
CA GLY A 350 -56.13 -26.88 -34.18
C GLY A 350 -55.80 -25.99 -35.36
#